data_AF-A0A2J8MWX8-F1
#
_entry.id   AF-A0A2J8MWX8-F1
#
_cell.length_a   1.000
_cell.length_b   1.000
_cell.length_c   1.000
_cell.angle_alpha   90.00
_cell.angle_beta   90.00
_cell.angle_gamma   90.00
#
_symmetry.space_group_name_H-M   'P 1'
#
loop_
_entity.id
_entity.type
_entity.pdbx_description
1 polymer ?
#
loop_
_entity_poly.entity_id
_entity_poly.type
_entity_poly.pdbx_seq_one_letter_code
_entity_poly.pdbx_strand_id
1 'polypeptide(L)'
;PALSYTQPQGIPDTESPVPVINLKDGTRLAGDDAPKRKDLEKWLKEHPGYVEDLGAFIPRMQLHEGRPKQKRHRCRNPNKLDVNSLTGEERVQLINRRNARKIRKLRLKEIY
;
A
#
# COMPACT_ATOMS: atom_id res chain seq x y z
N PRO A 1 -8.68 26.25 23.21
CA PRO A 1 -9.18 24.90 23.56
C PRO A 1 -9.09 23.95 22.35
N ALA A 2 -8.09 23.08 22.33
CA ALA A 2 -8.09 21.83 21.56
C ALA A 2 -7.07 20.92 22.25
N LEU A 3 -7.57 19.98 23.04
CA LEU A 3 -6.77 19.02 23.79
C LEU A 3 -6.02 18.11 22.80
N SER A 4 -4.72 18.35 22.66
CA SER A 4 -3.79 17.38 22.08
C SER A 4 -3.70 16.20 23.04
N TYR A 5 -4.46 15.14 22.74
CA TYR A 5 -4.34 13.86 23.42
C TYR A 5 -2.97 13.26 23.09
N THR A 6 -2.02 13.54 23.98
CA THR A 6 -0.83 12.73 24.20
C THR A 6 -1.31 11.33 24.60
N GLN A 7 -1.34 10.37 23.68
CA GLN A 7 -1.53 8.97 24.07
C GLN A 7 -0.19 8.44 24.61
N PRO A 8 -0.15 7.97 25.87
CA PRO A 8 1.09 7.67 26.57
C PRO A 8 1.70 6.36 26.08
N GLN A 9 3.04 6.34 25.98
CA GLN A 9 3.82 5.12 26.18
C GLN A 9 3.42 4.51 27.54
N GLY A 10 2.99 3.23 27.60
CA GLY A 10 2.88 2.58 28.91
C GLY A 10 1.98 1.36 29.10
N ILE A 11 1.23 0.87 28.11
CA ILE A 11 0.43 -0.36 28.26
C ILE A 11 0.50 -1.12 26.93
N PRO A 12 0.94 -2.40 26.86
CA PRO A 12 0.70 -3.19 25.67
C PRO A 12 -0.82 -3.33 25.57
N ASP A 13 -1.43 -2.59 24.64
CA ASP A 13 -2.87 -2.71 24.38
C ASP A 13 -3.17 -4.19 24.11
N THR A 14 -3.80 -4.85 25.08
CA THR A 14 -4.11 -6.28 25.08
C THR A 14 -5.00 -6.64 23.87
N GLU A 15 -5.69 -5.63 23.31
CA GLU A 15 -6.50 -5.73 22.10
C GLU A 15 -5.75 -5.43 20.79
N SER A 16 -4.48 -5.06 20.86
CA SER A 16 -3.68 -4.70 19.68
C SER A 16 -3.49 -5.92 18.77
N PRO A 17 -3.78 -5.81 17.46
CA PRO A 17 -3.55 -6.89 16.52
C PRO A 17 -2.06 -7.16 16.33
N VAL A 18 -1.71 -8.45 16.29
CA VAL A 18 -0.33 -8.94 16.18
C VAL A 18 -0.11 -9.55 14.82
N PRO A 19 0.78 -8.97 14.00
CA PRO A 19 1.12 -9.58 12.74
C PRO A 19 1.70 -10.98 12.92
N VAL A 20 1.25 -11.93 12.10
CA VAL A 20 1.72 -13.33 12.08
C VAL A 20 1.97 -13.79 10.64
N ILE A 21 2.91 -14.70 10.46
CA ILE A 21 3.28 -15.29 9.17
C ILE A 21 3.30 -16.81 9.26
N ASN A 22 2.69 -17.50 8.29
CA ASN A 22 2.78 -18.94 8.17
C ASN A 22 4.02 -19.32 7.36
N LEU A 23 4.90 -20.10 7.98
CA LEU A 23 6.16 -20.50 7.38
C LEU A 23 6.00 -21.60 6.32
N LYS A 24 4.85 -22.27 6.29
CA LYS A 24 4.58 -23.37 5.33
C LYS A 24 4.19 -22.86 3.95
N ASP A 25 3.36 -21.82 3.89
CA ASP A 25 2.76 -21.28 2.67
C ASP A 25 3.17 -19.82 2.40
N GLY A 26 3.74 -19.12 3.39
CA GLY A 26 4.12 -17.71 3.31
C GLY A 26 2.97 -16.73 3.57
N THR A 27 1.80 -17.19 4.03
CA THR A 27 0.63 -16.34 4.28
C THR A 27 0.90 -15.39 5.45
N ARG A 28 0.67 -14.08 5.27
CA ARG A 28 0.86 -13.04 6.31
C ARG A 28 -0.47 -12.43 6.71
N LEU A 29 -0.76 -12.40 8.00
CA LEU A 29 -1.91 -11.71 8.58
C LEU A 29 -1.41 -10.47 9.34
N ALA A 30 -1.98 -9.30 9.06
CA ALA A 30 -1.63 -8.03 9.69
C ALA A 30 -2.87 -7.10 9.69
N GLY A 31 -2.86 -6.05 10.52
CA GLY A 31 -4.01 -5.14 10.61
C GLY A 31 -5.23 -5.83 11.21
N ASP A 32 -6.38 -5.77 10.53
CA ASP A 32 -7.65 -6.34 11.03
C ASP A 32 -7.72 -7.87 10.94
N ASP A 33 -6.93 -8.50 10.06
CA ASP A 33 -6.88 -9.97 9.89
C ASP A 33 -5.96 -10.65 10.93
N ALA A 34 -5.18 -9.88 11.68
CA ALA A 34 -4.20 -10.39 12.63
C ALA A 34 -4.84 -10.74 14.00
N PRO A 35 -4.39 -11.83 14.66
CA PRO A 35 -4.86 -12.18 16.00
C PRO A 35 -4.52 -11.08 17.01
N LYS A 36 -5.42 -10.84 17.98
CA LYS A 36 -5.17 -9.89 19.07
C LYS A 36 -4.07 -10.41 19.99
N ARG A 37 -3.27 -9.52 20.58
CA ARG A 37 -2.15 -9.89 21.47
C ARG A 37 -2.59 -10.76 22.65
N LYS A 38 -3.80 -10.55 23.17
CA LYS A 38 -4.39 -11.37 24.24
C LYS A 38 -4.73 -12.81 23.85
N ASP A 39 -5.09 -13.03 22.59
CA ASP A 39 -5.56 -14.33 22.07
C ASP A 39 -4.47 -15.03 21.26
N LEU A 40 -3.36 -14.34 20.98
CA LEU A 40 -2.26 -14.80 20.13
C LEU A 40 -1.68 -16.15 20.57
N GLU A 41 -1.42 -16.34 21.86
CA GLU A 41 -0.83 -17.58 22.36
C GLU A 41 -1.75 -18.80 22.12
N LYS A 42 -3.06 -18.61 22.32
CA LYS A 42 -4.07 -19.63 22.01
C LYS A 42 -4.14 -19.89 20.51
N TRP A 43 -4.14 -18.82 19.72
CA TRP A 43 -4.20 -18.89 18.27
C TRP A 43 -2.98 -19.61 17.66
N LEU A 44 -1.77 -19.33 18.13
CA LEU A 44 -0.55 -20.02 17.68
C LEU A 44 -0.56 -21.51 18.01
N LYS A 45 -1.21 -21.90 19.12
CA LYS A 45 -1.41 -23.32 19.48
C LYS A 45 -2.38 -24.02 18.52
N GLU A 46 -3.42 -23.32 18.07
CA GLU A 46 -4.35 -23.82 17.04
C GLU A 46 -3.73 -23.81 15.63
N HIS A 47 -2.76 -22.92 15.40
CA HIS A 47 -2.10 -22.69 14.12
C HIS A 47 -0.58 -22.90 14.18
N PRO A 48 -0.08 -24.14 14.32
CA PRO A 48 1.35 -24.45 14.52
C PRO A 48 2.26 -24.12 13.32
N GLY A 49 1.68 -23.72 12.17
CA GLY A 49 2.44 -23.23 11.01
C GLY A 49 2.79 -21.75 11.08
N TYR A 50 2.12 -20.99 11.95
CA TYR A 50 2.28 -19.55 12.07
C TYR A 50 3.26 -19.17 13.18
N VAL A 51 3.95 -18.05 12.96
CA VAL A 51 4.86 -17.41 13.90
C VAL A 51 4.61 -15.90 13.92
N GLU A 52 4.99 -15.21 14.99
CA GLU A 52 4.90 -13.75 15.05
C GLU A 52 5.78 -13.08 13.99
N ASP A 53 5.18 -12.20 13.19
CA ASP A 53 5.87 -11.44 12.14
C ASP A 53 6.41 -10.13 12.73
N LEU A 54 7.53 -10.26 13.45
CA LEU A 54 8.25 -9.12 14.04
C LEU A 54 8.76 -8.12 12.98
N GLY A 55 8.89 -8.54 11.73
CA GLY A 55 9.27 -7.68 10.60
C GLY A 55 8.14 -6.76 10.12
N ALA A 56 6.88 -7.04 10.48
CA ALA A 56 5.75 -6.17 10.20
C ALA A 56 5.52 -5.09 11.27
N PHE A 57 6.19 -5.19 12.42
CA PHE A 57 6.18 -4.14 13.44
C PHE A 57 7.12 -3.00 13.02
N ILE A 58 6.72 -2.22 12.02
CA ILE A 58 7.30 -0.89 11.80
C ILE A 58 6.43 0.06 12.63
N PRO A 59 6.94 0.62 13.75
CA PRO A 59 6.21 1.62 14.51
C PRO A 59 5.73 2.72 13.56
N ARG A 60 4.42 2.98 13.52
CA ARG A 60 3.82 4.04 12.68
C ARG A 60 4.43 5.43 12.91
N MET A 61 5.22 5.60 13.97
CA MET A 61 5.95 6.81 14.33
C MET A 61 7.18 7.10 13.43
N GLN A 62 7.66 6.16 12.61
CA GLN A 62 8.76 6.41 11.65
C GLN A 62 8.30 6.68 10.21
N LEU A 63 6.99 6.80 9.96
CA LEU A 63 6.45 6.95 8.60
C LEU A 63 6.54 8.39 8.03
N HIS A 64 7.23 9.33 8.66
CA HIS A 64 7.41 10.68 8.10
C HIS A 64 8.75 10.95 7.39
N GLU A 65 9.83 10.19 7.65
CA GLU A 65 11.14 10.48 7.01
C GLU A 65 11.76 9.38 6.14
N GLY A 66 11.23 8.15 6.09
CA GLY A 66 12.01 7.02 5.54
C GLY A 66 11.45 6.25 4.35
N ARG A 67 10.13 6.22 4.14
CA ARG A 67 9.56 5.32 3.12
C ARG A 67 9.68 5.98 1.74
N PRO A 68 10.45 5.41 0.78
CA PRO A 68 10.48 5.96 -0.56
C PRO A 68 9.06 5.99 -1.11
N LYS A 69 8.53 7.19 -1.38
CA LYS A 69 7.20 7.34 -1.98
C LYS A 69 7.18 6.50 -3.26
N GLN A 70 6.28 5.53 -3.33
CA GLN A 70 6.09 4.73 -4.55
C GLN A 70 5.98 5.68 -5.75
N LYS A 71 6.87 5.48 -6.74
CA LYS A 71 6.91 6.31 -7.94
C LYS A 71 5.58 6.17 -8.67
N ARG A 72 4.83 7.26 -8.72
CA ARG A 72 3.58 7.28 -9.49
C ARG A 72 3.89 7.10 -10.97
N HIS A 73 3.07 6.30 -11.64
CA HIS A 73 3.16 6.12 -13.08
C HIS A 73 2.98 7.47 -13.78
N ARG A 74 3.95 7.85 -14.62
CA ARG A 74 3.95 9.12 -15.38
C ARG A 74 3.57 8.83 -16.83
N CYS A 75 2.89 9.78 -17.48
CA CYS A 75 2.68 9.70 -18.92
C CYS A 75 4.02 9.77 -19.66
N ARG A 76 4.03 9.23 -20.87
CA ARG A 76 5.18 9.36 -21.77
C ARG A 76 5.35 10.81 -22.23
N ASN A 77 6.60 11.20 -22.48
CA ASN A 77 6.93 12.50 -23.07
C ASN A 77 6.53 12.48 -24.56
N PRO A 78 5.71 13.40 -25.06
CA PRO A 78 5.32 13.44 -26.47
C PRO A 78 6.52 13.55 -27.42
N ASN A 79 7.61 14.21 -27.02
CA ASN A 79 8.82 14.35 -27.86
C ASN A 79 9.66 13.07 -27.96
N LYS A 80 9.31 12.03 -27.20
CA LYS A 80 10.00 10.73 -27.16
C LYS A 80 9.05 9.57 -27.49
N LEU A 81 7.89 9.87 -28.05
CA LEU A 81 6.84 8.90 -28.33
C LEU A 81 6.90 8.54 -29.82
N ASP A 82 7.11 7.26 -30.10
CA ASP A 82 7.03 6.70 -31.45
C ASP A 82 5.64 6.09 -31.63
N VAL A 83 4.94 6.51 -32.69
CA VAL A 83 3.57 6.05 -32.98
C VAL A 83 3.54 4.55 -33.31
N ASN A 84 4.60 4.05 -33.94
CA ASN A 84 4.68 2.65 -34.37
C ASN A 84 4.97 1.69 -33.21
N SER A 85 5.43 2.21 -32.07
CA SER A 85 5.73 1.42 -30.88
C SER A 85 4.63 1.46 -29.81
N LEU A 86 3.50 2.14 -30.06
CA LEU A 86 2.41 2.25 -29.10
C LEU A 86 1.62 0.94 -29.03
N THR A 87 1.67 0.27 -27.88
CA THR A 87 0.86 -0.92 -27.61
C THR A 87 -0.57 -0.57 -27.20
N GLY A 88 -0.81 0.68 -26.83
CA GLY A 88 -2.08 1.19 -26.34
C GLY A 88 -2.28 1.02 -24.84
N GLU A 89 -1.31 0.42 -24.14
CA GLU A 89 -1.25 0.37 -22.68
C GLU A 89 -0.60 1.61 -22.06
N GLU A 90 0.15 2.37 -22.86
CA GLU A 90 0.86 3.55 -22.44
C GLU A 90 -0.11 4.70 -22.15
N ARG A 91 0.14 5.42 -21.04
CA ARG A 91 -0.63 6.61 -20.72
C ARG A 91 -0.14 7.80 -21.55
N VAL A 92 -1.01 8.30 -22.42
CA VAL A 92 -0.77 9.46 -23.30
C VAL A 92 -1.64 10.64 -22.87
N GLN A 93 -1.32 11.83 -23.37
CA GLN A 93 -2.13 13.02 -23.13
C GLN A 93 -3.07 13.21 -24.31
N LEU A 94 -4.38 13.11 -24.10
CA LEU A 94 -5.36 13.32 -25.17
C LEU A 94 -5.71 14.80 -25.29
N ILE A 95 -5.65 15.33 -26.52
CA ILE A 95 -6.01 16.72 -26.85
C ILE A 95 -7.19 16.70 -27.81
N ASN A 96 -8.22 17.50 -27.51
CA ASN A 96 -9.36 17.66 -28.40
C ASN A 96 -8.95 18.51 -29.61
N ARG A 97 -9.12 17.97 -30.82
CA ARG A 97 -8.74 18.67 -32.07
C ARG A 97 -9.55 19.93 -32.35
N ARG A 98 -10.81 20.01 -31.91
CA ARG A 98 -11.71 21.15 -32.21
C ARG A 98 -11.42 22.38 -31.37
N ASN A 99 -10.96 22.19 -30.13
CA ASN A 99 -10.77 23.29 -29.18
C ASN A 99 -9.36 23.35 -28.57
N ALA A 100 -8.44 22.50 -29.01
CA ALA A 100 -7.05 22.39 -28.53
C ALA A 100 -6.90 22.17 -27.02
N ARG A 101 -7.98 21.82 -26.31
CA ARG A 101 -7.94 21.57 -24.87
C ARG A 101 -7.50 20.15 -24.57
N LYS A 102 -6.64 20.02 -23.57
CA LYS A 102 -6.27 18.73 -22.99
C LYS A 102 -7.47 18.16 -22.24
N ILE A 103 -7.88 16.95 -22.61
CA ILE A 103 -9.02 16.27 -22.00
C ILE A 103 -8.55 15.60 -20.71
N ARG A 104 -7.78 14.51 -20.82
CA ARG A 104 -7.21 13.76 -19.68
C ARG A 104 -6.10 12.82 -20.13
N LYS A 105 -5.41 12.23 -19.15
CA LYS A 105 -4.37 11.22 -19.34
C LYS A 105 -4.97 9.82 -19.31
N LEU A 106 -5.14 9.24 -20.49
CA LEU A 106 -5.74 7.92 -20.69
C LEU A 106 -4.77 7.00 -21.44
N ARG A 107 -5.02 5.71 -21.37
CA ARG A 107 -4.44 4.73 -22.28
C ARG A 107 -5.21 4.72 -23.59
N LEU A 108 -4.54 4.42 -24.71
CA LEU A 108 -5.20 4.42 -26.02
C LEU A 108 -6.35 3.39 -26.06
N LYS A 109 -6.17 2.24 -25.39
CA LYS A 109 -7.20 1.20 -25.25
C LYS A 109 -8.44 1.59 -24.44
N GLU A 110 -8.43 2.73 -23.74
CA GLU A 110 -9.58 3.23 -22.98
C GLU A 110 -10.43 4.22 -23.80
N ILE A 111 -10.00 4.55 -25.02
CA ILE A 111 -10.66 5.49 -25.93
C ILE A 111 -11.48 4.75 -27.00
N TYR A 112 -11.07 3.52 -27.32
CA TYR A 112 -11.71 2.65 -28.30
C TYR A 112 -12.53 1.56 -27.62
#